data_AF-A0A960DR90-F1
#
_entry.id   AF-A0A960DR90-F1
#
_cell.length_a   1.000
_cell.length_b   1.000
_cell.length_c   1.000
_cell.angle_alpha   90.00
_cell.angle_beta   90.00
_cell.angle_gamma   90.00
#
_symmetry.space_group_name_H-M   'P 1'
#
loop_
_entity.id
_entity.type
_entity.pdbx_description
1 polymer ?
#
loop_
_entity_poly.entity_id
_entity_poly.type
_entity_poly.pdbx_seq_one_letter_code
_entity_poly.pdbx_strand_id
1 'polypeptide(L)' 'PQERRILDLIAEGATNRQIGAELHLAEKTVKNYVSNMLMKLGMSRRTEAAVFAVKAGVGRKDHA' A
#
# COMPACT_ATOMS: atom_id res chain seq x y z
N PRO A 1 -6.15 9.55 2.40
CA PRO A 1 -4.74 10.01 2.35
C PRO A 1 -3.72 8.92 2.69
N GLN A 2 -3.75 8.33 3.90
CA GLN A 2 -2.73 7.36 4.33
C GLN A 2 -2.81 5.99 3.62
N GLU A 3 -4.01 5.39 3.53
CA GLU A 3 -4.20 4.11 2.84
C GLU A 3 -3.78 4.18 1.37
N ARG A 4 -4.00 5.31 0.70
CA ARG A 4 -3.57 5.52 -0.68
C ARG A 4 -2.04 5.56 -0.82
N ARG A 5 -1.33 6.28 0.06
CA ARG A 5 0.14 6.29 0.08
C ARG A 5 0.73 4.89 0.35
N ILE A 6 0.10 4.14 1.24
CA ILE A 6 0.48 2.75 1.52
C ILE A 6 0.22 1.87 0.29
N LEU A 7 -0.89 2.07 -0.41
CA LEU A 7 -1.24 1.35 -1.63
C LEU A 7 -0.27 1.64 -2.79
N ASP A 8 0.16 2.90 -2.95
CA ASP A 8 1.19 3.30 -3.92
C ASP A 8 2.49 2.52 -3.68
N LEU A 9 2.97 2.51 -2.44
CA LEU A 9 4.20 1.79 -2.07
C LEU A 9 4.06 0.26 -2.16
N ILE A 10 2.86 -0.27 -1.97
CA ILE A 10 2.57 -1.68 -2.24
C ILE A 10 2.69 -2.00 -3.73
N ALA A 11 2.23 -1.09 -4.60
CA ALA A 11 2.36 -1.23 -6.05
C ALA A 11 3.84 -1.28 -6.48
N GLU A 12 4.68 -0.52 -5.78
CA GLU A 12 6.15 -0.50 -5.96
C GLU A 12 6.85 -1.73 -5.35
N GLY A 13 6.11 -2.62 -4.67
CA GLY A 13 6.66 -3.83 -4.06
C GLY A 13 7.34 -3.61 -2.70
N ALA A 14 7.20 -2.42 -2.09
CA ALA A 14 7.74 -2.15 -0.77
C ALA A 14 7.11 -3.09 0.27
N THR A 15 7.87 -3.45 1.31
CA THR A 15 7.41 -4.23 2.46
C THR A 15 6.79 -3.33 3.54
N ASN A 16 6.06 -3.89 4.51
CA ASN A 16 5.50 -3.10 5.61
C ASN A 16 6.57 -2.34 6.42
N ARG A 17 7.78 -2.90 6.51
CA ARG A 17 8.91 -2.26 7.19
C ARG A 17 9.40 -1.05 6.41
N GLN A 18 9.60 -1.19 5.09
CA GLN A 18 10.01 -0.09 4.21
C GLN A 18 8.96 1.02 4.18
N ILE A 19 7.69 0.66 4.05
CA ILE A 19 6.56 1.61 4.12
C ILE A 19 6.54 2.33 5.47
N GLY A 20 6.81 1.62 6.56
CA GLY A 20 6.90 2.22 7.90
C GLY A 20 8.04 3.22 7.99
N ALA A 21 9.22 2.88 7.47
CA ALA A 21 10.35 3.78 7.42
C ALA A 21 10.06 5.05 6.61
N GLU A 22 9.45 4.91 5.44
CA GLU A 22 9.15 6.03 4.54
C GLU A 22 8.03 6.94 5.06
N LEU A 23 7.01 6.36 5.71
CA LEU A 23 5.87 7.11 6.23
C LEU A 23 6.01 7.49 7.70
N HIS A 24 7.17 7.23 8.31
CA HIS A 24 7.43 7.43 9.74
C HIS A 24 6.40 6.74 10.65
N LEU A 25 6.05 5.48 10.31
CA LEU A 25 5.12 4.63 11.04
C LEU A 25 5.80 3.37 11.55
N ALA A 26 5.33 2.84 12.68
CA ALA A 26 5.72 1.50 13.11
C ALA A 26 5.22 0.43 12.11
N GLU A 27 6.00 -0.62 11.89
CA GLU A 27 5.65 -1.73 10.97
C GLU A 27 4.27 -2.34 11.31
N LYS A 28 3.94 -2.46 12.60
CA LYS A 28 2.64 -2.96 13.07
C LYS A 28 1.49 -2.03 12.65
N THR A 29 1.70 -0.73 12.68
CA THR A 29 0.70 0.25 12.24
C THR A 29 0.44 0.10 10.75
N VAL A 30 1.50 -0.08 9.94
CA VAL A 30 1.36 -0.38 8.51
C VAL A 30 0.60 -1.68 8.28
N LYS A 31 0.91 -2.76 9.03
CA LYS A 31 0.15 -4.02 8.96
C LYS A 31 -1.35 -3.79 9.17
N ASN A 32 -1.71 -3.00 10.17
CA ASN A 32 -3.12 -2.69 10.45
C ASN A 32 -3.78 -1.91 9.31
N TYR A 33 -3.10 -0.92 8.75
CA TYR A 33 -3.59 -0.21 7.56
C TYR A 33 -3.78 -1.15 6.37
N VAL A 34 -2.83 -2.04 6.10
CA VAL A 34 -2.94 -3.01 5.00
C VAL A 34 -4.12 -3.93 5.20
N SER A 35 -4.31 -4.50 6.40
CA SER A 35 -5.45 -5.37 6.70
C SER A 35 -6.79 -4.65 6.51
N ASN A 36 -6.92 -3.43 7.04
CA ASN A 36 -8.14 -2.64 6.92
C ASN A 36 -8.42 -2.23 5.46
N MET A 37 -7.38 -1.86 4.72
CA MET A 37 -7.48 -1.50 3.32
C MET A 37 -7.91 -2.69 2.47
N LEU A 38 -7.31 -3.87 2.67
CA LEU A 38 -7.71 -5.10 1.99
C LEU A 38 -9.17 -5.44 2.25
N MET A 39 -9.61 -5.36 3.51
CA MET A 39 -11.01 -5.55 3.89
C MET A 39 -11.94 -4.58 3.17
N LYS A 40 -11.61 -3.27 3.13
CA LYS A 40 -12.41 -2.24 2.43
C LYS A 40 -12.48 -2.47 0.92
N LEU A 41 -11.43 -3.02 0.34
CA LEU A 41 -11.35 -3.32 -1.09
C LEU A 41 -11.94 -4.70 -1.45
N GLY A 42 -12.40 -5.47 -0.46
CA GLY A 42 -12.86 -6.85 -0.67
C GLY A 42 -11.76 -7.81 -1.11
N MET A 43 -10.50 -7.48 -0.80
CA MET A 43 -9.32 -8.26 -1.18
C MET A 43 -8.81 -9.05 0.02
N SER A 44 -8.19 -10.19 -0.23
CA SER A 44 -7.62 -11.04 0.82
C SER A 44 -6.10 -10.98 0.83
N ARG A 45 -5.47 -10.61 -0.29
CA ARG A 45 -4.02 -10.69 -0.46
C ARG A 45 -3.39 -9.37 -0.87
N ARG A 46 -2.19 -9.10 -0.34
CA ARG A 46 -1.35 -7.95 -0.74
C ARG A 46 -1.13 -7.90 -2.25
N THR A 47 -0.91 -9.06 -2.88
CA THR A 47 -0.67 -9.16 -4.33
C THR A 47 -1.89 -8.71 -5.13
N GLU A 48 -3.11 -8.96 -4.64
CA GLU A 48 -4.35 -8.47 -5.27
C GLU A 48 -4.39 -6.94 -5.22
N ALA A 49 -4.05 -6.35 -4.06
CA ALA A 49 -3.96 -4.90 -3.91
C ALA A 49 -2.86 -4.27 -4.77
N ALA A 50 -1.69 -4.92 -4.90
CA ALA A 50 -0.61 -4.44 -5.75
C ALA A 50 -1.04 -4.41 -7.23
N VAL A 51 -1.62 -5.51 -7.73
CA VAL A 51 -2.14 -5.59 -9.10
C VAL A 51 -3.26 -4.58 -9.33
N PHE A 52 -4.16 -4.43 -8.36
CA PHE A 52 -5.22 -3.42 -8.40
C PHE A 52 -4.66 -2.01 -8.53
N ALA A 53 -3.67 -1.66 -7.71
CA ALA A 53 -3.05 -0.34 -7.73
C ALA A 53 -2.41 -0.04 -9.09
N VAL A 54 -1.58 -0.97 -9.59
CA VAL A 54 -0.93 -0.85 -10.92
C VAL A 54 -1.97 -0.64 -12.03
N LYS A 55 -3.06 -1.43 -12.03
CA LYS A 55 -4.14 -1.31 -13.03
C LYS A 55 -4.93 -0.01 -12.90
N ALA A 56 -5.16 0.46 -11.67
CA ALA A 56 -5.87 1.70 -11.39
C ALA A 56 -5.03 2.96 -11.70
N GLY A 57 -3.76 2.81 -12.09
CA GLY A 57 -2.82 3.93 -12.25
C GLY A 57 -2.35 4.52 -10.92
N VAL A 58 -2.60 3.82 -9.81
CA VAL A 58 -2.14 4.14 -8.45
C VAL A 58 -0.75 3.51 -8.31
N GLY A 59 0.28 4.31 -8.00
CA GLY A 59 1.70 3.94 -8.16
C GLY A 59 2.39 4.53 -9.39
N ARG A 60 1.66 5.17 -10.31
CA ARG A 60 2.25 6.19 -11.19
C ARG A 60 2.27 7.50 -10.41
N LYS A 61 3.25 7.66 -9.53
CA LYS A 61 3.71 9.02 -9.26
C LYS A 61 4.57 9.40 -10.43
N ASP A 62 4.12 10.43 -11.12
CA ASP A 62 4.91 11.21 -12.04
C ASP A 62 6.24 11.52 -11.37
N HIS A 63 7.28 10.77 -11.74
CA HIS A 63 8.66 11.21 -11.62
C HIS A 63 8.84 12.26 -12.72
N ALA A 64 8.30 13.45 -12.48
CA ALA A 64 8.62 14.68 -13.19
C ALA A 64 9.30 15.62 -12.18
#